data_AF-A0A7X9MRT8-F1
#
_entry.id   AF-A0A7X9MRT8-F1
#
_cell.length_a   1.000
_cell.length_b   1.000
_cell.length_c   1.000
_cell.angle_alpha   90.00
_cell.angle_beta   90.00
_cell.angle_gamma   90.00
#
_symmetry.space_group_name_H-M   'P 1'
#
loop_
_entity.id
_entity.type
_entity.pdbx_description
1 polymer ?
#
loop_
_entity_poly.entity_id
_entity_poly.type
_entity_poly.pdbx_seq_one_letter_code
_entity_poly.pdbx_strand_id
1 'polypeptide(L)'
;MTIRNWFKFFINSMLIGGLITGVLGLFIRWDDAFAKYFEAGQWSEFLAAFAFMVVMGFTVSVITQMGFFAYLTIHQMGVNIFRTLTLWNWVQLLIIAFVIFDLIMFRFRPNADTTSQVWLYAFLLVVLIGTGVVVALIKANKTKKHVLISALFFMIVISTIEWLPVLMVNADNVDSWVTLLLFPILAVNAYQLLALPKYNAKSDEDRLKLEARRKARREAEAKVK
;
A
#
# COMPACT_ATOMS: atom_id res chain seq x y z
N MET A 1 3.54 9.86 16.05
CA MET A 1 3.65 8.45 16.49
C MET A 1 5.01 8.24 17.17
N THR A 2 5.10 7.39 18.19
CA THR A 2 6.37 7.02 18.86
C THR A 2 7.16 6.03 18.00
N ILE A 3 8.50 6.05 18.09
CA ILE A 3 9.39 5.18 17.30
C ILE A 3 9.00 3.70 17.43
N ARG A 4 8.68 3.26 18.66
CA ARG A 4 8.28 1.86 18.93
C ARG A 4 7.04 1.43 18.14
N ASN A 5 6.03 2.29 18.07
CA ASN A 5 4.78 1.96 17.38
C ASN A 5 4.92 2.13 15.87
N TRP A 6 5.70 3.12 15.43
CA TRP A 6 6.08 3.28 14.03
C TRP A 6 6.82 2.05 13.51
N PHE A 7 7.80 1.53 14.27
CA PHE A 7 8.54 0.33 13.87
C PHE A 7 7.63 -0.90 13.73
N LYS A 8 6.67 -1.09 14.65
CA LYS A 8 5.67 -2.16 14.54
C LYS A 8 4.76 -1.99 13.32
N PHE A 9 4.34 -0.77 13.03
CA PHE A 9 3.55 -0.46 11.85
C PHE A 9 4.34 -0.75 10.57
N PHE A 10 5.61 -0.36 10.53
CA PHE A 10 6.54 -0.59 9.43
C PHE A 10 6.75 -2.09 9.16
N ILE A 11 7.14 -2.84 10.19
CA ILE A 11 7.41 -4.29 10.06
C ILE A 11 6.15 -5.04 9.66
N ASN A 12 4.98 -4.72 10.23
CA ASN A 12 3.74 -5.38 9.82
C ASN A 12 3.38 -5.08 8.37
N SER A 13 3.56 -3.84 7.90
CA SER A 13 3.36 -3.49 6.49
C SER A 13 4.30 -4.28 5.58
N MET A 14 5.56 -4.41 6.00
CA MET A 14 6.60 -5.16 5.28
C MET A 14 6.26 -6.65 5.20
N LEU A 15 5.87 -7.26 6.33
CA LEU A 15 5.45 -8.65 6.38
C LEU A 15 4.23 -8.93 5.50
N ILE A 16 3.25 -8.02 5.45
CA ILE A 16 2.09 -8.14 4.56
C ILE A 16 2.55 -8.14 3.10
N GLY A 17 3.39 -7.19 2.70
CA GLY A 17 3.92 -7.14 1.32
C GLY A 17 4.68 -8.41 0.95
N GLY A 18 5.62 -8.85 1.80
CA GLY A 18 6.40 -10.07 1.56
C GLY A 18 5.55 -11.34 1.51
N LEU A 19 4.57 -11.48 2.41
CA LEU A 19 3.69 -12.65 2.45
C LEU A 19 2.78 -12.70 1.22
N ILE A 20 2.16 -11.58 0.84
CA ILE A 20 1.28 -11.52 -0.33
C ILE A 20 2.07 -11.81 -1.61
N THR A 21 3.23 -11.17 -1.81
CA THR A 21 4.06 -11.40 -3.00
C THR A 21 4.62 -12.82 -3.03
N GLY A 22 5.10 -13.36 -1.90
CA GLY A 22 5.60 -14.72 -1.81
C GLY A 22 4.53 -15.75 -2.17
N VAL A 23 3.36 -15.66 -1.53
CA VAL A 23 2.25 -16.61 -1.77
C VAL A 23 1.70 -16.48 -3.17
N LEU A 24 1.38 -15.27 -3.64
CA LEU A 24 0.86 -15.08 -5.00
C LEU A 24 1.90 -15.38 -6.08
N GLY A 25 3.19 -15.17 -5.79
CA GLY A 25 4.28 -15.52 -6.68
C GLY A 25 4.30 -17.01 -7.02
N LEU A 26 3.98 -17.88 -6.06
CA LEU A 26 3.88 -19.33 -6.30
C LEU A 26 2.79 -19.69 -7.32
N PHE A 27 1.73 -18.89 -7.45
CA PHE A 27 0.64 -19.17 -8.38
C PHE A 27 0.82 -18.42 -9.70
N ILE A 28 1.13 -17.12 -9.63
CA ILE A 28 1.20 -16.23 -10.80
C ILE A 28 2.49 -16.48 -11.61
N ARG A 29 3.59 -16.85 -10.95
CA ARG A 29 4.89 -17.08 -11.58
C ARG A 29 5.33 -18.54 -11.49
N TRP A 30 4.37 -19.47 -11.40
CA TRP A 30 4.68 -20.89 -11.29
C TRP A 30 5.58 -21.35 -12.44
N ASP A 31 5.11 -21.16 -13.68
CA ASP A 31 5.81 -21.62 -14.89
C ASP A 31 7.16 -20.92 -15.07
N ASP A 32 7.22 -19.62 -14.77
CA ASP A 32 8.41 -18.78 -14.98
C ASP A 32 9.51 -18.99 -13.94
N ALA A 33 9.14 -19.15 -12.67
CA ALA A 33 10.07 -19.02 -11.55
C ALA A 33 10.20 -20.28 -10.68
N PHE A 34 9.26 -21.23 -10.76
CA PHE A 34 9.16 -22.34 -9.81
C PHE A 34 9.15 -23.72 -10.47
N ALA A 35 8.41 -23.91 -11.57
CA ALA A 35 8.15 -25.21 -12.19
C ALA A 35 9.43 -25.98 -12.51
N LYS A 36 10.40 -25.31 -13.15
CA LYS A 36 11.71 -25.91 -13.50
C LYS A 36 12.44 -26.49 -12.30
N TYR A 37 12.46 -25.80 -11.17
CA TYR A 37 13.15 -26.26 -9.96
C TYR A 37 12.38 -27.39 -9.27
N PHE A 38 11.05 -27.30 -9.28
CA PHE A 38 10.18 -28.32 -8.71
C PHE A 38 10.31 -29.65 -9.46
N GLU A 39 10.23 -29.62 -10.79
CA GLU A 39 10.34 -30.80 -11.66
C GLU A 39 11.74 -31.44 -11.59
N ALA A 40 12.79 -30.63 -11.46
CA ALA A 40 14.17 -31.09 -11.32
C ALA A 40 14.51 -31.60 -9.90
N GLY A 41 13.59 -31.52 -8.93
CA GLY A 41 13.85 -31.88 -7.52
C GLY A 41 14.84 -30.95 -6.81
N GLN A 42 15.05 -29.74 -7.35
CA GLN A 42 16.00 -28.74 -6.86
C GLN A 42 15.38 -27.86 -5.77
N TRP A 43 15.19 -28.43 -4.58
CA TRP A 43 14.48 -27.76 -3.48
C TRP A 43 15.19 -26.52 -2.92
N SER A 44 16.53 -26.47 -2.98
CA SER A 44 17.31 -25.30 -2.56
C SER A 44 17.00 -24.07 -3.42
N GLU A 45 16.99 -24.26 -4.74
CA GLU A 45 16.73 -23.24 -5.73
C GLU A 45 15.27 -22.80 -5.69
N PHE A 46 14.34 -23.73 -5.48
CA PHE A 46 12.93 -23.42 -5.26
C PHE A 46 12.73 -22.51 -4.04
N LEU A 47 13.36 -22.84 -2.90
CA LEU A 47 13.28 -22.01 -1.69
C LEU A 47 13.96 -20.66 -1.88
N ALA A 48 15.06 -20.59 -2.63
CA ALA A 48 15.73 -19.34 -2.98
C ALA A 48 14.84 -18.45 -3.85
N ALA A 49 14.17 -19.02 -4.86
CA ALA A 49 13.20 -18.30 -5.70
C ALA A 49 12.01 -17.78 -4.88
N PHE A 50 11.51 -18.59 -3.92
CA PHE A 50 10.44 -18.16 -3.02
C PHE A 50 10.90 -17.02 -2.10
N ALA A 51 12.08 -17.14 -1.50
CA ALA A 51 12.67 -16.09 -0.68
C ALA A 51 12.87 -14.79 -1.48
N PHE A 52 13.26 -14.88 -2.75
CA PHE A 52 13.37 -13.74 -3.65
C PHE A 52 12.01 -13.04 -3.84
N MET A 53 10.92 -13.78 -4.04
CA MET A 53 9.56 -13.20 -4.13
C MET A 53 9.15 -12.49 -2.84
N VAL A 54 9.50 -13.05 -1.67
CA VAL A 54 9.24 -12.40 -0.38
C VAL A 54 10.04 -11.10 -0.24
N VAL A 55 11.32 -11.10 -0.61
CA VAL A 55 12.18 -9.89 -0.61
C VAL A 55 11.63 -8.84 -1.57
N MET A 56 11.16 -9.24 -2.76
CA MET A 56 10.48 -8.33 -3.68
C MET A 56 9.23 -7.70 -3.04
N GLY A 57 8.43 -8.47 -2.31
CA GLY A 57 7.29 -7.95 -1.55
C GLY A 57 7.70 -7.00 -0.42
N PHE A 58 8.85 -7.20 0.22
CA PHE A 58 9.39 -6.24 1.19
C PHE A 58 9.76 -4.91 0.51
N THR A 59 10.41 -4.96 -0.66
CA THR A 59 10.76 -3.76 -1.43
C THR A 59 9.52 -2.97 -1.84
N VAL A 60 8.51 -3.65 -2.40
CA VAL A 60 7.23 -3.05 -2.76
C VAL A 60 6.56 -2.43 -1.55
N SER A 61 6.58 -3.13 -0.41
CA SER A 61 6.06 -2.56 0.84
C SER A 61 6.78 -1.27 1.20
N VAL A 62 8.11 -1.22 1.20
CA VAL A 62 8.84 0.03 1.54
C VAL A 62 8.46 1.20 0.61
N ILE A 63 8.28 0.93 -0.69
CA ILE A 63 7.82 1.94 -1.66
C ILE A 63 6.42 2.44 -1.30
N THR A 64 5.48 1.53 -1.06
CA THR A 64 4.10 1.88 -0.68
C THR A 64 4.05 2.65 0.64
N GLN A 65 4.93 2.31 1.59
CA GLN A 65 5.02 3.02 2.85
C GLN A 65 5.48 4.46 2.67
N MET A 66 6.44 4.70 1.77
CA MET A 66 6.88 6.04 1.40
C MET A 66 5.73 6.83 0.76
N GLY A 67 5.02 6.23 -0.20
CA GLY A 67 3.88 6.84 -0.89
C GLY A 67 2.75 7.21 0.08
N PHE A 68 2.45 6.35 1.05
CA PHE A 68 1.47 6.65 2.10
C PHE A 68 1.83 7.88 2.94
N PHE A 69 3.05 7.97 3.44
CA PHE A 69 3.44 9.14 4.24
C PHE A 69 3.55 10.42 3.40
N ALA A 70 4.01 10.31 2.15
CA ALA A 70 3.99 11.42 1.21
C ALA A 70 2.56 11.93 0.98
N TYR A 71 1.61 11.01 0.80
CA TYR A 71 0.19 11.36 0.64
C TYR A 71 -0.38 12.09 1.86
N LEU A 72 -0.08 11.64 3.09
CA LEU A 72 -0.57 12.34 4.29
C LEU A 72 -0.12 13.80 4.32
N THR A 73 1.11 14.07 3.89
CA THR A 73 1.65 15.44 3.77
C THR A 73 0.94 16.21 2.66
N ILE A 74 0.83 15.64 1.46
CA ILE A 74 0.14 16.26 0.32
C ILE A 74 -1.32 16.56 0.65
N HIS A 75 -2.01 15.67 1.34
CA HIS A 75 -3.39 15.85 1.76
C HIS A 75 -3.52 17.06 2.71
N GLN A 76 -2.64 17.18 3.70
CA GLN A 76 -2.62 18.33 4.60
C GLN A 76 -2.32 19.64 3.86
N MET A 77 -1.33 19.62 2.96
CA MET A 77 -1.02 20.78 2.11
C MET A 77 -2.19 21.16 1.21
N GLY A 78 -2.86 20.18 0.59
CA GLY A 78 -4.01 20.38 -0.28
C GLY A 78 -5.15 21.07 0.46
N VAL A 79 -5.53 20.58 1.64
CA VAL A 79 -6.57 21.23 2.47
C VAL A 79 -6.20 22.68 2.80
N ASN A 80 -4.93 22.96 3.11
CA ASN A 80 -4.47 24.31 3.42
C ASN A 80 -4.48 25.25 2.19
N ILE A 81 -4.12 24.74 1.00
CA ILE A 81 -4.10 25.50 -0.26
C ILE A 81 -5.52 25.83 -0.72
N PHE A 82 -6.41 24.82 -0.76
CA PHE A 82 -7.78 24.97 -1.23
C PHE A 82 -8.71 25.58 -0.19
N ARG A 83 -8.21 25.87 1.02
CA ARG A 83 -8.87 26.50 2.17
C ARG A 83 -10.11 25.77 2.71
N THR A 84 -10.66 24.80 1.98
CA THR A 84 -11.85 24.03 2.34
C THR A 84 -11.66 22.56 1.97
N LEU A 85 -12.14 21.68 2.85
CA LEU A 85 -12.12 20.24 2.63
C LEU A 85 -13.01 19.84 1.44
N THR A 86 -14.11 20.57 1.22
CA THR A 86 -15.05 20.30 0.13
C THR A 86 -14.42 20.54 -1.24
N LEU A 87 -13.75 21.68 -1.44
CA LEU A 87 -13.06 21.98 -2.70
C LEU A 87 -11.92 20.98 -2.95
N TRP A 88 -11.14 20.66 -1.92
CA TRP A 88 -10.09 19.65 -2.04
C TRP A 88 -10.64 18.28 -2.44
N ASN A 89 -11.76 17.86 -1.86
CA ASN A 89 -12.42 16.60 -2.22
C ASN A 89 -12.88 16.59 -3.70
N TRP A 90 -13.38 17.71 -4.22
CA TRP A 90 -13.72 17.83 -5.65
C TRP A 90 -12.49 17.68 -6.55
N VAL A 91 -11.38 18.30 -6.17
CA VAL A 91 -10.11 18.15 -6.89
C VAL A 91 -9.62 16.70 -6.84
N GLN A 92 -9.74 16.02 -5.69
CA GLN A 92 -9.41 14.61 -5.56
C GLN A 92 -10.26 13.73 -6.49
N LEU A 93 -11.57 13.97 -6.60
CA LEU A 93 -12.44 13.23 -7.52
C LEU A 93 -12.05 13.45 -8.98
N LEU A 94 -11.72 14.69 -9.37
CA LEU A 94 -11.25 15.00 -10.72
C LEU A 94 -9.95 14.25 -11.04
N ILE A 95 -9.00 14.24 -10.11
CA ILE A 95 -7.72 13.52 -10.28
C ILE A 95 -7.96 12.01 -10.35
N ILE A 96 -8.86 11.45 -9.55
CA ILE A 96 -9.22 10.03 -9.64
C ILE A 96 -9.72 9.70 -11.06
N ALA A 97 -10.65 10.49 -11.60
CA ALA A 97 -11.17 10.28 -12.94
C ALA A 97 -10.06 10.39 -14.00
N PHE A 98 -9.19 11.38 -13.87
CA PHE A 98 -8.04 11.56 -14.76
C PHE A 98 -7.06 10.37 -14.71
N VAL A 99 -6.74 9.87 -13.52
CA VAL A 99 -5.82 8.74 -13.34
C VAL A 99 -6.42 7.43 -13.88
N ILE A 100 -7.71 7.20 -13.67
CA ILE A 100 -8.40 6.03 -14.26
C ILE A 100 -8.36 6.13 -15.79
N PHE A 101 -8.62 7.31 -16.35
CA PHE A 101 -8.51 7.54 -17.79
C PHE A 101 -7.08 7.31 -18.30
N ASP A 102 -6.06 7.85 -17.62
CA ASP A 102 -4.64 7.65 -17.95
C ASP A 102 -4.29 6.17 -17.98
N LEU A 103 -4.71 5.44 -16.94
CA LEU A 103 -4.47 4.01 -16.80
C LEU A 103 -5.08 3.22 -17.97
N ILE A 104 -6.33 3.52 -18.34
CA ILE A 104 -7.01 2.84 -19.44
C ILE A 104 -6.36 3.19 -20.79
N MET A 105 -6.18 4.48 -21.06
CA MET A 105 -5.85 4.97 -22.41
C MET A 105 -4.37 4.87 -22.74
N PHE A 106 -3.49 5.22 -21.78
CA PHE A 106 -2.06 5.30 -22.02
C PHE A 106 -1.29 4.10 -21.49
N ARG A 107 -1.84 3.36 -20.51
CA ARG A 107 -1.10 2.24 -19.89
C ARG A 107 -1.63 0.87 -20.28
N PHE A 108 -2.94 0.67 -20.29
CA PHE A 108 -3.51 -0.64 -20.61
C PHE A 108 -3.71 -0.84 -22.09
N ARG A 109 -4.32 0.13 -22.79
CA ARG A 109 -4.61 0.00 -24.22
C ARG A 109 -3.36 -0.29 -25.07
N PRO A 110 -2.21 0.37 -24.87
CA PRO A 110 -1.02 0.08 -25.68
C PRO A 110 -0.37 -1.28 -25.37
N ASN A 111 -0.66 -1.88 -24.22
CA ASN A 111 -0.10 -3.16 -23.79
C ASN A 111 -1.10 -4.33 -23.99
N ALA A 112 -2.26 -4.07 -24.57
CA ALA A 112 -3.34 -5.04 -24.72
C ALA A 112 -3.52 -5.47 -26.19
N ASP A 113 -2.53 -6.18 -26.72
CA ASP A 113 -2.51 -6.64 -28.12
C ASP A 113 -3.44 -7.84 -28.36
N THR A 114 -3.67 -8.65 -27.33
CA THR A 114 -4.53 -9.84 -27.39
C THR A 114 -5.82 -9.68 -26.59
N THR A 115 -6.87 -10.40 -26.98
CA THR A 115 -8.13 -10.44 -26.21
C THR A 115 -7.91 -10.89 -24.76
N SER A 116 -6.97 -11.81 -24.52
CA SER A 116 -6.63 -12.26 -23.17
C SER A 116 -6.04 -11.12 -22.32
N GLN A 117 -5.15 -10.32 -22.90
CA GLN A 117 -4.57 -9.17 -22.21
C GLN A 117 -5.61 -8.08 -21.93
N VAL A 118 -6.52 -7.82 -22.87
CA VAL A 118 -7.65 -6.89 -22.62
C VAL A 118 -8.44 -7.32 -21.38
N TRP A 119 -8.78 -8.60 -21.27
CA TRP A 119 -9.49 -9.13 -20.10
C TRP A 119 -8.66 -9.06 -18.82
N LEU A 120 -7.35 -9.34 -18.90
CA LEU A 120 -6.44 -9.22 -17.76
C LEU A 120 -6.41 -7.78 -17.23
N TYR A 121 -6.15 -6.79 -18.09
CA TYR A 121 -6.09 -5.39 -17.69
C TYR A 121 -7.44 -4.85 -17.21
N ALA A 122 -8.55 -5.28 -17.82
CA ALA A 122 -9.89 -4.96 -17.32
C ALA A 122 -10.13 -5.55 -15.92
N PHE A 123 -9.70 -6.79 -15.68
CA PHE A 123 -9.78 -7.42 -14.36
C PHE A 123 -8.93 -6.65 -13.33
N LEU A 124 -7.68 -6.31 -13.65
CA LEU A 124 -6.80 -5.54 -12.78
C LEU A 124 -7.38 -4.16 -12.43
N LEU A 125 -8.01 -3.50 -13.40
CA LEU A 125 -8.72 -2.23 -13.18
C LEU A 125 -9.86 -2.40 -12.16
N VAL A 126 -10.67 -3.45 -12.33
CA VAL A 126 -11.78 -3.75 -11.42
C VAL A 126 -11.27 -4.09 -10.02
N VAL A 127 -10.17 -4.84 -9.91
CA VAL A 127 -9.53 -5.13 -8.62
C VAL A 127 -9.06 -3.86 -7.93
N LEU A 128 -8.38 -2.96 -8.65
CA LEU A 128 -7.90 -1.66 -8.13
C LEU A 128 -9.06 -0.80 -7.63
N ILE A 129 -10.07 -0.57 -8.48
CA ILE A 129 -11.23 0.29 -8.15
C ILE A 129 -12.07 -0.36 -7.04
N GLY A 130 -12.39 -1.65 -7.17
CA GLY A 130 -13.19 -2.40 -6.23
C GLY A 130 -12.56 -2.43 -4.84
N THR A 131 -11.27 -2.75 -4.75
CA THR A 131 -10.53 -2.72 -3.48
C THR A 131 -10.50 -1.32 -2.90
N GLY A 132 -10.25 -0.30 -3.73
CA GLY A 132 -10.25 1.09 -3.29
C GLY A 132 -11.59 1.54 -2.71
N VAL A 133 -12.70 1.18 -3.35
CA VAL A 133 -14.05 1.47 -2.87
C VAL A 133 -14.33 0.75 -1.55
N VAL A 134 -14.07 -0.56 -1.48
CA VAL A 134 -14.32 -1.35 -0.27
C VAL A 134 -13.53 -0.80 0.92
N VAL A 135 -12.23 -0.57 0.75
CA VAL A 135 -11.37 -0.04 1.82
C VAL A 135 -11.79 1.36 2.24
N ALA A 136 -12.14 2.22 1.29
CA ALA A 136 -12.59 3.58 1.60
C ALA A 136 -13.92 3.59 2.37
N LEU A 137 -14.86 2.71 2.02
CA LEU A 137 -16.10 2.53 2.77
C LEU A 137 -15.84 2.04 4.20
N ILE A 138 -14.98 1.02 4.37
CA ILE A 138 -14.57 0.53 5.69
C ILE A 138 -13.96 1.68 6.51
N LYS A 139 -13.08 2.49 5.90
CA LYS A 139 -12.43 3.62 6.55
C LYS A 139 -13.43 4.70 6.97
N ALA A 140 -14.36 5.07 6.08
CA ALA A 140 -15.37 6.07 6.34
C ALA A 140 -16.32 5.65 7.49
N ASN A 141 -16.71 4.37 7.52
CA ASN A 141 -17.54 3.79 8.58
C ASN A 141 -16.85 3.81 9.95
N LYS A 142 -15.52 3.57 9.99
CA LYS A 142 -14.74 3.56 11.23
C LYS A 142 -14.34 4.95 11.75
N THR A 143 -14.44 5.99 10.94
CA THR A 143 -13.96 7.33 11.30
C THR A 143 -15.04 8.39 11.11
N LYS A 144 -15.16 8.96 9.91
CA LYS A 144 -16.15 9.98 9.55
C LYS A 144 -16.43 9.89 8.04
N LYS A 145 -17.65 10.24 7.63
CA LYS A 145 -18.07 10.18 6.21
C LYS A 145 -17.21 11.04 5.27
N HIS A 146 -16.71 12.20 5.72
CA HIS A 146 -15.91 13.11 4.88
C HIS A 146 -14.53 12.53 4.49
N VAL A 147 -14.07 11.46 5.15
CA VAL A 147 -12.78 10.80 4.85
C VAL A 147 -12.90 9.87 3.65
N LEU A 148 -14.12 9.56 3.19
CA LEU A 148 -14.37 8.61 2.09
C LEU A 148 -13.60 8.99 0.82
N ILE A 149 -13.69 10.25 0.39
CA ILE A 149 -13.06 10.71 -0.86
C ILE A 149 -11.54 10.67 -0.76
N SER A 150 -10.98 11.10 0.37
CA SER A 150 -9.55 11.04 0.61
C SER A 150 -9.00 9.62 0.75
N ALA A 151 -9.82 8.69 1.25
CA ALA A 151 -9.48 7.27 1.27
C ALA A 151 -9.54 6.65 -0.14
N LEU A 152 -10.57 6.97 -0.93
CA LEU A 152 -10.68 6.57 -2.33
C LEU A 152 -9.50 7.08 -3.16
N PHE A 153 -9.17 8.36 -3.01
CA PHE A 153 -8.04 9.00 -3.68
C PHE A 153 -6.75 8.26 -3.34
N PHE A 154 -6.48 7.99 -2.07
CA PHE A 154 -5.28 7.27 -1.66
C PHE A 154 -5.24 5.89 -2.32
N MET A 155 -6.30 5.10 -2.18
CA MET A 155 -6.31 3.72 -2.66
C MET A 155 -6.25 3.61 -4.18
N ILE A 156 -6.76 4.58 -4.94
CA ILE A 156 -6.74 4.54 -6.40
C ILE A 156 -5.51 5.28 -6.94
N VAL A 157 -5.36 6.56 -6.63
CA VAL A 157 -4.33 7.42 -7.23
C VAL A 157 -2.94 7.04 -6.74
N ILE A 158 -2.75 6.90 -5.43
CA ILE A 158 -1.42 6.63 -4.88
C ILE A 158 -0.98 5.21 -5.21
N SER A 159 -1.88 4.21 -5.07
CA SER A 159 -1.59 2.85 -5.53
C SER A 159 -1.27 2.79 -7.02
N THR A 160 -1.95 3.59 -7.85
CA THR A 160 -1.62 3.67 -9.28
C THR A 160 -0.22 4.24 -9.46
N ILE A 161 0.13 5.36 -8.81
CA ILE A 161 1.47 5.97 -8.86
C ILE A 161 2.56 4.97 -8.47
N GLU A 162 2.33 4.20 -7.41
CA GLU A 162 3.24 3.16 -6.91
C GLU A 162 3.37 1.97 -7.87
N TRP A 163 2.33 1.71 -8.65
CA TRP A 163 2.29 0.65 -9.65
C TRP A 163 2.86 1.07 -11.00
N LEU A 164 3.01 2.36 -11.28
CA LEU A 164 3.54 2.85 -12.56
C LEU A 164 4.91 2.30 -12.94
N PRO A 165 5.89 2.14 -12.04
CA PRO A 165 7.20 1.64 -12.41
C PRO A 165 7.13 0.30 -13.15
N VAL A 166 6.29 -0.64 -12.71
CA VAL A 166 6.16 -1.94 -13.39
C VAL A 166 5.37 -1.82 -14.69
N LEU A 167 4.40 -0.91 -14.78
CA LEU A 167 3.65 -0.62 -16.01
C LEU A 167 4.50 0.05 -17.10
N MET A 168 5.68 0.56 -16.76
CA MET A 168 6.61 1.22 -17.69
C MET A 168 7.76 0.30 -18.15
N VAL A 169 7.91 -0.88 -17.55
CA VAL A 169 8.96 -1.83 -17.95
C VAL A 169 8.49 -2.61 -19.17
N ASN A 170 9.26 -2.51 -20.26
CA ASN A 170 9.10 -3.37 -21.44
C ASN A 170 10.09 -4.54 -21.31
N ALA A 171 9.61 -5.71 -20.90
CA ALA A 171 10.39 -6.93 -20.74
C ALA A 171 9.56 -8.18 -21.10
N ASP A 172 10.19 -9.35 -21.12
CA ASP A 172 9.46 -10.62 -21.22
C ASP A 172 8.64 -10.86 -19.93
N ASN A 173 7.41 -11.37 -20.06
CA ASN A 173 6.48 -11.68 -18.95
C ASN A 173 6.09 -10.48 -18.07
N VAL A 174 5.95 -9.30 -18.66
CA VAL A 174 5.46 -8.08 -17.98
C VAL A 174 4.08 -8.29 -17.36
N ASP A 175 3.17 -8.98 -18.05
CA ASP A 175 1.81 -9.24 -17.57
C ASP A 175 1.80 -9.95 -16.20
N SER A 176 2.70 -10.91 -15.98
CA SER A 176 2.85 -11.63 -14.72
C SER A 176 3.36 -10.72 -13.59
N TRP A 177 4.32 -9.83 -13.87
CA TRP A 177 4.83 -8.87 -12.88
C TRP A 177 3.83 -7.77 -12.55
N VAL A 178 3.17 -7.23 -13.58
CA VAL A 178 2.12 -6.22 -13.45
C VAL A 178 0.98 -6.77 -12.59
N THR A 179 0.55 -7.99 -12.86
CA THR A 179 -0.46 -8.70 -12.06
C THR A 179 0.02 -8.95 -10.63
N LEU A 180 1.22 -9.52 -10.46
CA LEU A 180 1.76 -9.89 -9.14
C LEU A 180 1.89 -8.69 -8.20
N LEU A 181 2.36 -7.54 -8.70
CA LEU A 181 2.68 -6.39 -7.84
C LEU A 181 1.47 -5.54 -7.45
N LEU A 182 0.35 -5.61 -8.17
CA LEU A 182 -0.85 -4.87 -7.79
C LEU A 182 -1.38 -5.31 -6.42
N PHE A 183 -1.43 -6.61 -6.15
CA PHE A 183 -1.98 -7.16 -4.90
C PHE A 183 -1.23 -6.74 -3.62
N PRO A 184 0.11 -6.88 -3.52
CA PRO A 184 0.84 -6.42 -2.34
C PRO A 184 0.73 -4.90 -2.17
N ILE A 185 0.73 -4.11 -3.26
CA ILE A 185 0.52 -2.65 -3.19
C ILE A 185 -0.83 -2.35 -2.52
N LEU A 186 -1.91 -2.94 -3.03
CA LEU A 186 -3.25 -2.72 -2.48
C LEU A 186 -3.39 -3.22 -1.04
N ALA A 187 -2.83 -4.38 -0.73
CA ALA A 187 -2.89 -4.96 0.61
C ALA A 187 -2.14 -4.10 1.65
N VAL A 188 -0.95 -3.63 1.31
CA VAL A 188 -0.16 -2.76 2.18
C VAL A 188 -0.85 -1.41 2.33
N ASN A 189 -1.28 -0.76 1.25
CA ASN A 189 -2.00 0.52 1.32
C ASN A 189 -3.29 0.42 2.15
N ALA A 190 -4.06 -0.65 1.97
CA ALA A 190 -5.25 -0.90 2.76
C ALA A 190 -4.92 -1.05 4.25
N TYR A 191 -3.90 -1.84 4.58
CA TYR A 191 -3.43 -1.99 5.96
C TYR A 191 -2.99 -0.66 6.55
N GLN A 192 -2.18 0.11 5.83
CA GLN A 192 -1.66 1.38 6.30
C GLN A 192 -2.77 2.38 6.58
N LEU A 193 -3.70 2.53 5.65
CA LEU A 193 -4.83 3.44 5.77
C LEU A 193 -5.75 3.06 6.95
N LEU A 194 -6.02 1.77 7.15
CA LEU A 194 -6.93 1.28 8.19
C LEU A 194 -6.28 1.18 9.58
N ALA A 195 -5.00 0.82 9.65
CA ALA A 195 -4.30 0.56 10.92
C ALA A 195 -3.70 1.84 11.54
N LEU A 196 -3.40 2.88 10.74
CA LEU A 196 -2.74 4.09 11.24
C LEU A 196 -3.42 4.70 12.49
N PRO A 197 -4.76 4.88 12.57
CA PRO A 197 -5.40 5.46 13.75
C PRO A 197 -5.13 4.69 15.04
N LYS A 198 -5.09 3.35 14.96
CA LYS A 198 -4.80 2.48 16.11
C LYS A 198 -3.40 2.73 16.66
N TYR A 199 -2.41 2.88 15.78
CA TYR A 199 -1.04 3.13 16.19
C TYR A 199 -0.83 4.56 16.71
N ASN A 200 -1.56 5.54 16.16
CA ASN A 200 -1.56 6.91 16.68
C ASN A 200 -2.09 6.96 18.12
N ALA A 201 -3.26 6.37 18.37
CA ALA A 201 -3.86 6.31 19.71
C ALA A 201 -2.93 5.63 20.73
N LYS A 202 -2.33 4.50 20.36
CA LYS A 202 -1.37 3.79 21.23
C LYS A 202 -0.13 4.62 21.53
N SER A 203 0.32 5.43 20.57
CA SER A 203 1.46 6.33 20.78
C SER A 203 1.14 7.47 21.72
N ASP A 204 -0.09 7.99 21.69
CA ASP A 204 -0.53 9.02 22.62
C ASP A 204 -0.59 8.47 24.06
N GLU A 205 -1.13 7.26 24.25
CA GLU A 205 -1.10 6.56 25.54
C GLU A 205 0.32 6.33 26.06
N ASP A 206 1.23 5.90 25.18
CA ASP A 206 2.63 5.67 25.53
C ASP A 206 3.33 6.96 25.98
N ARG A 207 3.00 8.10 25.34
CA ARG A 207 3.54 9.42 25.70
C ARG A 207 3.04 9.84 27.09
N LEU A 208 1.74 9.70 27.35
CA LEU A 208 1.16 10.02 28.66
C LEU A 208 1.78 9.18 29.79
N LYS A 209 1.96 7.87 29.55
CA LYS A 209 2.63 6.97 30.52
C LYS A 209 4.08 7.38 30.77
N LEU A 210 4.80 7.81 29.74
CA LEU A 210 6.17 8.28 29.88
C LEU A 210 6.26 9.58 30.68
N GLU A 211 5.37 10.53 30.42
CA GLU A 211 5.28 11.79 31.15
C GLU A 211 4.94 11.57 32.63
N ALA A 212 3.98 10.69 32.93
CA ALA A 212 3.64 10.31 34.29
C ALA A 212 4.84 9.68 35.05
N ARG A 213 5.57 8.77 34.39
CA ARG A 213 6.79 8.16 34.96
C ARG A 213 7.89 9.21 35.22
N ARG A 214 8.07 10.16 34.29
CA ARG A 214 9.03 11.27 34.45
C ARG A 214 8.65 12.18 35.62
N LYS A 215 7.37 12.51 35.77
CA LYS A 215 6.87 13.32 36.88
C LYS A 215 7.08 12.61 38.23
N ALA A 216 6.67 11.35 38.34
CA ALA A 216 6.88 10.55 39.55
C ALA A 216 8.36 10.43 39.94
N ARG A 217 9.26 10.27 38.97
CA ARG A 217 10.71 10.23 39.22
C ARG A 217 11.23 11.56 39.75
N ARG A 218 10.82 12.70 39.18
CA ARG A 218 11.21 14.03 39.68
C ARG A 218 10.70 14.30 41.09
N GLU A 219 9.47 13.90 41.39
CA GLU A 219 8.88 14.04 42.73
C GLU A 219 9.60 13.17 43.76
N ALA A 220 10.01 11.96 43.39
CA ALA A 220 10.83 11.09 44.24
C ALA A 220 12.23 11.70 44.49
N GLU A 221 12.89 12.21 43.44
CA GLU A 221 14.20 12.87 43.56
C GLU A 221 14.13 14.16 44.41
N ALA A 222 13.01 14.90 44.35
CA ALA A 222 12.79 16.09 45.17
C ALA A 222 12.50 15.79 46.64
N LYS A 223 12.00 14.60 46.98
CA LYS A 223 11.76 14.16 48.37
C LYS A 223 13.01 13.61 49.07
N VAL A 224 14.06 13.29 48.30
CA VAL A 224 15.33 12.75 48.81
C VAL A 224 16.37 13.86 49.02
N LYS A 225 16.12 15.07 48.51
CA LYS A 225 16.89 16.28 48.79
C LYS A 225 16.26 17.06 49.94
#